data_AF-A0A9P6VF76-F1
#
_entry.id   AF-A0A9P6VF76-F1
#
_cell.length_a   1.000
_cell.length_b   1.000
_cell.length_c   1.000
_cell.angle_alpha   90.00
_cell.angle_beta   90.00
_cell.angle_gamma   90.00
#
_symmetry.space_group_name_H-M   'P 1'
#
loop_
_entity.id
_entity.type
_entity.pdbx_description
1 polymer ?
#
loop_
_entity_poly.entity_id
_entity_poly.type
_entity_poly.pdbx_seq_one_letter_code
_entity_poly.pdbx_strand_id
1 'polypeptide(L)'
;MSTKPIFVATHPRACSTAFERVFMTRRDTLTCVHEPFGDAFYFGPERLSTRYEKDEEAREQSGFSQSTFNTIFERIEREGKEGKRLFIKDIIHYLVPPNGKPATIAPSVVERAAKKGVGTNGGMNGAVNDVAHSLTNGTSNSVTNGHTNGTNGHYHKTPYPYDTIGEPGNPTVVPAGILSQFHFTFLIRHPRYSIPSYWRCTIPPLDKVTGFYNFRPDEAGYDELRRVFDFLINEKQVGPALAGDHGDLKNGEVSITVIDADDLLDNPAGIIEAYCKEVGIEYSPKMLIWDTEEAHNFAKAAFEKWPGFHDDAIESTSLTPRDEAHKKKQKTEESENQGWREKYGDEAAKIIRETVNANIADYEYLKSFAIKV
;
A
#
# COMPACT_ATOMS: atom_id res chain seq x y z
N MET A 1 9.87 -22.19 -2.76
CA MET A 1 9.20 -20.89 -2.94
C MET A 1 8.47 -20.49 -1.67
N SER A 2 8.41 -19.19 -1.40
CA SER A 2 7.83 -18.64 -0.16
C SER A 2 6.32 -18.90 -0.06
N THR A 3 5.86 -19.35 1.12
CA THR A 3 4.44 -19.51 1.45
C THR A 3 3.86 -18.32 2.21
N LYS A 4 4.67 -17.27 2.45
CA LYS A 4 4.25 -16.04 3.15
C LYS A 4 3.07 -15.38 2.44
N PRO A 5 2.14 -14.74 3.17
CA PRO A 5 1.16 -13.81 2.58
C PRO A 5 1.80 -12.88 1.55
N ILE A 6 1.20 -12.76 0.37
CA ILE A 6 1.68 -11.86 -0.68
C ILE A 6 1.20 -10.45 -0.35
N PHE A 7 2.10 -9.47 -0.44
CA PHE A 7 1.78 -8.06 -0.28
C PHE A 7 2.21 -7.30 -1.54
N VAL A 8 1.24 -6.92 -2.37
CA VAL A 8 1.46 -6.10 -3.56
C VAL A 8 1.44 -4.63 -3.14
N ALA A 9 2.62 -4.05 -2.99
CA ALA A 9 2.83 -2.66 -2.66
C ALA A 9 2.73 -1.78 -3.92
N THR A 10 1.87 -0.76 -3.87
CA THR A 10 1.57 0.10 -5.02
C THR A 10 1.56 1.58 -4.63
N HIS A 11 1.58 2.44 -5.65
CA HIS A 11 1.13 3.83 -5.53
C HIS A 11 -0.28 3.98 -6.14
N PRO A 12 -1.01 5.09 -5.89
CA PRO A 12 -2.34 5.26 -6.50
C PRO A 12 -2.32 5.18 -8.02
N ARG A 13 -3.42 4.65 -8.58
CA ARG A 13 -3.68 4.57 -10.03
C ARG A 13 -2.66 3.75 -10.83
N ALA A 14 -1.99 2.78 -10.21
CA ALA A 14 -0.99 1.89 -10.82
C ALA A 14 -1.56 0.72 -11.66
N CYS A 15 -2.84 0.72 -12.05
CA CYS A 15 -3.54 -0.43 -12.67
C CYS A 15 -3.65 -1.67 -11.77
N SER A 16 -3.41 -1.50 -10.48
CA SER A 16 -3.40 -2.56 -9.47
C SER A 16 -4.73 -3.24 -9.22
N THR A 17 -5.86 -2.56 -9.44
CA THR A 17 -7.20 -3.17 -9.27
C THR A 17 -7.48 -4.18 -10.37
N ALA A 18 -7.09 -3.89 -11.62
CA ALA A 18 -7.20 -4.84 -12.73
C ALA A 18 -6.24 -6.03 -12.54
N PHE A 19 -5.04 -5.78 -12.01
CA PHE A 19 -4.11 -6.82 -11.61
C PHE A 19 -4.70 -7.71 -10.50
N GLU A 20 -5.27 -7.12 -9.45
CA GLU A 20 -5.92 -7.85 -8.36
C GLU A 20 -7.11 -8.70 -8.85
N ARG A 21 -7.91 -8.20 -9.81
CA ARG A 21 -9.01 -8.95 -10.43
C ARG A 21 -8.56 -10.31 -10.98
N VAL A 22 -7.35 -10.39 -11.54
CA VAL A 22 -6.76 -11.66 -12.01
C VAL A 22 -6.66 -12.68 -10.86
N PHE A 23 -6.18 -12.27 -9.69
CA PHE A 23 -6.00 -13.16 -8.54
C PHE A 23 -7.31 -13.43 -7.79
N MET A 24 -8.30 -12.54 -7.87
CA MET A 24 -9.65 -12.77 -7.36
C MET A 24 -10.39 -13.91 -8.07
N THR A 25 -9.88 -14.39 -9.22
CA THR A 25 -10.39 -15.61 -9.88
C THR A 25 -9.94 -16.90 -9.17
N ARG A 26 -8.88 -16.84 -8.34
CA ARG A 26 -8.28 -17.98 -7.64
C ARG A 26 -8.82 -18.18 -6.24
N ARG A 27 -10.15 -18.11 -6.09
CA ARG A 27 -10.85 -18.20 -4.81
C ARG A 27 -10.69 -19.54 -4.10
N ASP A 28 -10.27 -20.56 -4.83
CA ASP A 28 -9.94 -21.89 -4.33
C ASP A 28 -8.64 -21.91 -3.51
N THR A 29 -7.69 -21.03 -3.84
CA THR A 29 -6.33 -21.04 -3.28
C THR A 29 -5.93 -19.73 -2.58
N LEU A 30 -6.60 -18.62 -2.90
CA LEU A 30 -6.29 -17.29 -2.39
C LEU A 30 -7.47 -16.64 -1.65
N THR A 31 -7.14 -15.89 -0.61
CA THR A 31 -8.00 -14.87 -0.02
C THR A 31 -7.43 -13.50 -0.38
N CYS A 32 -8.16 -12.73 -1.19
CA CYS A 32 -7.74 -11.38 -1.60
C CYS A 32 -8.22 -10.33 -0.60
N VAL A 33 -7.33 -9.42 -0.19
CA VAL A 33 -7.61 -8.33 0.74
C VAL A 33 -7.26 -7.00 0.07
N HIS A 34 -8.27 -6.17 -0.14
CA HIS A 34 -8.16 -4.92 -0.89
C HIS A 34 -7.96 -3.71 0.04
N GLU A 35 -6.82 -3.04 -0.11
CA GLU A 35 -6.43 -1.79 0.56
C GLU A 35 -6.82 -1.71 2.04
N PRO A 36 -6.42 -2.68 2.88
CA PRO A 36 -6.83 -2.73 4.27
C PRO A 36 -6.27 -1.57 5.11
N PHE A 37 -5.08 -1.04 4.81
CA PHE A 37 -4.44 -0.02 5.65
C PHE A 37 -4.95 1.41 5.42
N GLY A 38 -5.71 1.64 4.35
CA GLY A 38 -6.39 2.92 4.11
C GLY A 38 -7.34 3.32 5.24
N ASP A 39 -7.94 2.32 5.91
CA ASP A 39 -8.87 2.48 7.02
C ASP A 39 -8.21 3.24 8.18
N ALA A 40 -7.05 2.76 8.63
CA ALA A 40 -6.27 3.39 9.69
C ALA A 40 -5.62 4.71 9.21
N PHE A 41 -5.12 4.75 7.97
CA PHE A 41 -4.42 5.90 7.41
C PHE A 41 -5.28 7.16 7.28
N TYR A 42 -6.53 7.04 6.84
CA TYR A 42 -7.43 8.17 6.62
C TYR A 42 -8.30 8.50 7.83
N PHE A 43 -8.84 7.48 8.51
CA PHE A 43 -9.97 7.67 9.42
C PHE A 43 -9.64 7.36 10.88
N GLY A 44 -8.70 6.45 11.11
CA GLY A 44 -8.36 5.93 12.42
C GLY A 44 -7.84 6.94 13.44
N PRO A 45 -7.72 6.52 14.72
CA PRO A 45 -7.12 7.34 15.76
C PRO A 45 -5.59 7.44 15.59
N GLU A 46 -4.98 6.57 14.78
CA GLU A 46 -3.55 6.56 14.41
C GLU A 46 -3.35 7.04 12.96
N ARG A 47 -4.26 7.85 12.42
CA ARG A 47 -4.16 8.31 11.02
C ARG A 47 -2.89 9.12 10.76
N LEU A 48 -2.34 8.94 9.56
CA LEU A 48 -1.23 9.73 9.04
C LEU A 48 -1.70 10.82 8.07
N SER A 49 -2.87 10.63 7.43
CA SER A 49 -3.42 11.62 6.52
C SER A 49 -4.05 12.78 7.28
N THR A 50 -3.87 13.98 6.71
CA THR A 50 -4.55 15.21 7.17
C THR A 50 -5.87 15.45 6.43
N ARG A 51 -6.23 14.61 5.44
CA ARG A 51 -7.38 14.79 4.55
C ARG A 51 -8.70 14.96 5.32
N TYR A 52 -8.94 14.12 6.32
CA TYR A 52 -10.15 14.15 7.16
C TYR A 52 -9.85 14.61 8.58
N GLU A 53 -8.75 15.34 8.78
CA GLU A 53 -8.31 15.75 10.13
C GLU A 53 -9.33 16.65 10.83
N LYS A 54 -9.95 17.55 10.07
CA LYS A 54 -10.96 18.51 10.54
C LYS A 54 -12.39 18.07 10.25
N ASP A 55 -12.57 16.84 9.75
CA ASP A 55 -13.86 16.30 9.34
C ASP A 55 -14.15 15.01 10.12
N GLU A 56 -14.52 15.19 11.38
CA GLU A 56 -14.85 14.07 12.27
C GLU A 56 -16.07 13.28 11.80
N GLU A 57 -17.08 13.98 11.26
CA GLU A 57 -18.28 13.36 10.74
C GLU A 57 -17.96 12.40 9.58
N ALA A 58 -17.12 12.80 8.62
CA ALA A 58 -16.69 11.90 7.55
C ALA A 58 -15.90 10.69 8.08
N ARG A 59 -15.07 10.88 9.12
CA ARG A 59 -14.36 9.76 9.77
C ARG A 59 -15.34 8.79 10.41
N GLU A 60 -16.34 9.27 11.14
CA GLU A 60 -17.36 8.42 11.76
C GLU A 60 -18.22 7.69 10.72
N GLN A 61 -18.70 8.41 9.70
CA GLN A 61 -19.53 7.86 8.63
C GLN A 61 -18.79 6.82 7.77
N SER A 62 -17.45 6.90 7.71
CA SER A 62 -16.64 5.87 7.03
C SER A 62 -16.78 4.48 7.66
N GLY A 63 -17.18 4.38 8.94
CA GLY A 63 -17.17 3.13 9.70
C GLY A 63 -15.79 2.69 10.20
N PHE A 64 -14.74 3.46 9.91
CA PHE A 64 -13.33 3.14 10.24
C PHE A 64 -12.69 4.12 11.23
N SER A 65 -13.46 5.00 11.87
CA SER A 65 -12.94 5.98 12.84
C SER A 65 -12.16 5.38 14.01
N GLN A 66 -12.37 4.09 14.31
CA GLN A 66 -11.71 3.34 15.38
C GLN A 66 -10.65 2.35 14.86
N SER A 67 -10.41 2.30 13.55
CA SER A 67 -9.44 1.40 12.94
C SER A 67 -8.00 1.82 13.28
N THR A 68 -7.30 1.00 14.06
CA THR A 68 -5.85 1.11 14.33
C THR A 68 -5.06 0.20 13.40
N PHE A 69 -3.75 0.44 13.22
CA PHE A 69 -2.92 -0.47 12.43
C PHE A 69 -2.97 -1.90 12.96
N ASN A 70 -3.03 -2.11 14.29
CA ASN A 70 -3.17 -3.44 14.88
C ASN A 70 -4.49 -4.11 14.52
N THR A 71 -5.62 -3.40 14.60
CA THR A 71 -6.93 -4.00 14.23
C THR A 71 -6.98 -4.41 12.77
N ILE A 72 -6.25 -3.70 11.89
CA ILE A 72 -6.10 -4.10 10.48
C ILE A 72 -5.29 -5.39 10.36
N PHE A 73 -4.18 -5.52 11.08
CA PHE A 73 -3.42 -6.78 11.09
C PHE A 73 -4.23 -7.95 11.66
N GLU A 74 -5.00 -7.75 12.73
CA GLU A 74 -5.88 -8.79 13.30
C GLU A 74 -6.95 -9.23 12.29
N ARG A 75 -7.51 -8.28 11.53
CA ARG A 75 -8.44 -8.58 10.44
C ARG A 75 -7.78 -9.41 9.35
N ILE A 76 -6.61 -9.01 8.85
CA ILE A 76 -5.85 -9.74 7.83
C ILE A 76 -5.55 -11.17 8.31
N GLU A 77 -5.12 -11.33 9.57
CA GLU A 77 -4.87 -12.65 10.15
C GLU A 77 -6.12 -13.52 10.22
N ARG A 78 -7.27 -12.93 10.57
CA ARG A 78 -8.55 -13.63 10.58
C ARG A 78 -8.96 -14.09 9.17
N GLU A 79 -8.80 -13.24 8.16
CA GLU A 79 -9.10 -13.56 6.76
C GLU A 79 -8.16 -14.65 6.20
N GLY A 80 -6.97 -14.82 6.80
CA GLY A 80 -6.02 -15.88 6.43
C GLY A 80 -6.23 -17.24 7.10
N LYS A 81 -7.22 -17.43 7.99
CA LYS A 81 -7.37 -18.66 8.79
C LYS A 81 -7.93 -19.87 8.02
N GLU A 82 -8.35 -19.71 6.77
CA GLU A 82 -9.09 -20.75 6.02
C GLU A 82 -8.20 -21.65 5.15
N GLY A 83 -6.89 -21.74 5.43
CA GLY A 83 -5.94 -22.56 4.66
C GLY A 83 -5.59 -22.03 3.27
N LYS A 84 -6.21 -20.91 2.85
CA LYS A 84 -5.87 -20.16 1.64
C LYS A 84 -4.75 -19.18 1.93
N ARG A 85 -3.90 -18.95 0.93
CA ARG A 85 -2.83 -17.95 1.05
C ARG A 85 -3.42 -16.55 0.86
N LEU A 86 -2.99 -15.62 1.69
CA LEU A 86 -3.40 -14.22 1.56
C LEU A 86 -2.73 -13.55 0.36
N PHE A 87 -3.52 -12.79 -0.40
CA PHE A 87 -3.08 -11.87 -1.43
C PHE A 87 -3.56 -10.47 -1.06
N ILE A 88 -2.67 -9.64 -0.55
CA ILE A 88 -2.99 -8.30 -0.07
C ILE A 88 -2.53 -7.32 -1.14
N LYS A 89 -3.44 -6.48 -1.63
CA LYS A 89 -3.10 -5.33 -2.45
C LYS A 89 -3.22 -4.10 -1.56
N ASP A 90 -2.19 -3.28 -1.48
CA ASP A 90 -2.30 -2.00 -0.77
C ASP A 90 -1.51 -0.85 -1.42
N ILE A 91 -1.87 0.38 -1.06
CA ILE A 91 -1.12 1.57 -1.40
C ILE A 91 -0.13 1.83 -0.26
N ILE A 92 1.16 1.73 -0.56
CA ILE A 92 2.17 1.62 0.50
C ILE A 92 2.34 2.88 1.34
N HIS A 93 1.98 4.05 0.78
CA HIS A 93 2.03 5.30 1.53
C HIS A 93 1.10 5.29 2.74
N TYR A 94 0.13 4.38 2.82
CA TYR A 94 -0.70 4.20 4.02
C TYR A 94 0.11 3.80 5.26
N LEU A 95 1.30 3.23 5.08
CA LEU A 95 2.21 2.83 6.16
C LEU A 95 3.34 3.83 6.40
N VAL A 96 3.46 4.89 5.59
CA VAL A 96 4.63 5.78 5.57
C VAL A 96 4.20 7.20 5.92
N PRO A 97 4.86 7.89 6.86
CA PRO A 97 4.55 9.30 7.12
C PRO A 97 4.77 10.16 5.86
N PRO A 98 3.82 11.04 5.52
CA PRO A 98 3.86 11.80 4.28
C PRO A 98 4.94 12.88 4.31
N ASN A 99 5.39 13.32 3.13
CA ASN A 99 6.36 14.41 2.94
C ASN A 99 7.74 14.14 3.58
N GLY A 100 8.21 12.90 3.53
CA GLY A 100 9.55 12.52 4.03
C GLY A 100 9.74 12.67 5.55
N LYS A 101 8.65 12.80 6.33
CA LYS A 101 8.73 12.89 7.79
C LYS A 101 9.30 11.58 8.39
N PRO A 102 10.07 11.66 9.50
CA PRO A 102 10.71 10.49 10.09
C PRO A 102 9.70 9.53 10.71
N ALA A 103 9.81 8.23 10.44
CA ALA A 103 8.86 7.27 10.96
C ALA A 103 9.08 6.93 12.45
N THR A 104 7.97 6.81 13.17
CA THR A 104 7.87 6.19 14.50
C THR A 104 6.84 5.08 14.44
N ILE A 105 6.98 4.06 15.29
CA ILE A 105 6.09 2.88 15.24
C ILE A 105 4.70 3.22 15.75
N ALA A 106 3.64 2.88 15.02
CA ALA A 106 2.27 3.14 15.49
C ALA A 106 2.01 2.48 16.86
N PRO A 107 1.46 3.21 17.85
CA PRO A 107 1.33 2.72 19.23
C PRO A 107 0.68 1.33 19.34
N SER A 108 -0.37 1.07 18.55
CA SER A 108 -1.12 -0.19 18.58
C SER A 108 -0.30 -1.41 18.17
N VAL A 109 0.77 -1.26 17.37
CA VAL A 109 1.58 -2.39 16.87
C VAL A 109 2.90 -2.58 17.64
N VAL A 110 3.20 -1.73 18.61
CA VAL A 110 4.40 -1.87 19.48
C VAL A 110 4.35 -3.20 20.25
N GLU A 111 3.25 -3.45 20.97
CA GLU A 111 3.11 -4.71 21.74
C GLU A 111 3.01 -5.94 20.84
N ARG A 112 2.44 -5.77 19.63
CA ARG A 112 2.32 -6.84 18.65
C ARG A 112 3.69 -7.37 18.23
N ALA A 113 4.66 -6.47 18.00
CA ALA A 113 6.04 -6.87 17.71
C ALA A 113 6.67 -7.64 18.87
N ALA A 114 6.48 -7.16 20.11
CA ALA A 114 7.00 -7.83 21.31
C ALA A 114 6.41 -9.25 21.50
N LYS A 115 5.09 -9.42 21.30
CA LYS A 115 4.39 -10.72 21.47
C LYS A 115 4.80 -11.77 20.44
N LYS A 116 5.18 -11.37 19.22
CA LYS A 116 5.62 -12.30 18.17
C LYS A 116 7.09 -12.74 18.30
N GLY A 117 7.78 -12.35 19.37
CA GLY A 117 9.20 -12.69 19.55
C GLY A 117 10.10 -12.09 18.47
N VAL A 118 9.66 -10.99 17.85
CA VAL A 118 10.46 -10.23 16.88
C VAL A 118 11.51 -9.47 17.69
N GLY A 119 12.64 -10.13 17.93
CA GLY A 119 13.74 -9.58 18.70
C GLY A 119 14.35 -8.37 18.01
N THR A 120 14.45 -7.26 18.74
CA THR A 120 15.33 -6.14 18.42
C THR A 120 16.78 -6.64 18.51
N ASN A 121 17.30 -7.22 17.43
CA ASN A 121 18.73 -7.52 17.31
C ASN A 121 19.49 -6.22 17.00
N GLY A 122 19.59 -5.36 18.01
CA GLY A 122 20.61 -4.32 18.13
C GLY A 122 21.46 -4.64 19.34
N GLY A 123 22.59 -5.31 19.13
CA GLY A 123 23.51 -5.66 20.21
C GLY A 123 24.10 -4.42 20.88
N MET A 124 24.04 -4.38 22.21
CA MET A 124 25.04 -3.69 23.01
C MET A 124 25.45 -4.59 24.17
N ASN A 125 26.62 -5.22 24.00
CA ASN A 125 27.43 -5.69 25.11
C ASN A 125 27.85 -4.45 25.93
N GLY A 126 27.34 -4.35 27.15
CA GLY A 126 27.77 -3.37 28.14
C GLY A 126 27.63 -4.00 29.51
N ALA A 127 28.77 -4.41 30.06
CA ALA A 127 28.87 -5.12 31.32
C ALA A 127 28.16 -4.40 32.48
N VAL A 128 27.58 -5.24 33.32
CA VAL A 128 27.13 -4.98 34.69
C VAL A 128 28.16 -4.15 35.45
N ASN A 129 27.72 -3.07 36.10
CA ASN A 129 28.25 -2.68 37.39
C ASN A 129 27.16 -1.99 38.22
N ASP A 130 26.78 -2.70 39.27
CA ASP A 130 26.10 -2.21 40.46
C ASP A 130 26.66 -0.87 40.93
N VAL A 131 25.78 0.11 41.19
CA VAL A 131 25.74 0.80 42.49
C VAL A 131 24.30 1.19 42.80
N ALA A 132 23.75 0.58 43.85
CA ALA A 132 22.48 0.91 44.46
C ALA A 132 22.56 2.20 45.31
N HIS A 133 21.48 2.98 45.33
CA HIS A 133 20.94 3.73 46.48
C HIS A 133 19.58 4.33 46.04
N SER A 134 18.46 3.66 46.30
CA SER A 134 17.62 3.73 47.51
C SER A 134 16.90 5.07 47.71
N LEU A 135 15.57 5.01 47.64
CA LEU A 135 14.54 5.60 48.53
C LEU A 135 13.16 5.48 47.79
N THR A 136 12.36 4.41 47.98
CA THR A 136 11.14 4.30 48.85
C THR A 136 10.10 5.41 48.62
N ASN A 137 8.79 5.21 48.38
CA ASN A 137 7.78 4.23 48.82
C ASN A 137 6.71 4.05 47.71
N GLY A 138 6.19 2.86 47.42
CA GLY A 138 4.93 2.32 47.99
C GLY A 138 3.70 3.02 47.37
N THR A 139 2.80 2.39 46.60
CA THR A 139 1.98 1.24 46.98
C THR A 139 1.21 0.76 45.73
N SER A 140 0.95 -0.55 45.67
CA SER A 140 0.09 -1.23 44.70
C SER A 140 -1.29 -0.59 44.51
N ASN A 141 -1.77 -0.51 43.27
CA ASN A 141 -3.10 -1.02 42.91
C ASN A 141 -3.39 -1.03 41.41
N SER A 142 -3.87 -2.19 40.97
CA SER A 142 -4.93 -2.42 39.99
C SER A 142 -4.88 -1.70 38.64
N VAL A 143 -4.58 -2.51 37.63
CA VAL A 143 -5.08 -2.42 36.25
C VAL A 143 -6.54 -1.95 36.24
N THR A 144 -6.82 -0.84 35.55
CA THR A 144 -8.14 -0.55 34.98
C THR A 144 -7.94 0.22 33.68
N ASN A 145 -8.40 -0.39 32.58
CA ASN A 145 -8.59 0.27 31.29
C ASN A 145 -9.62 1.39 31.47
N GLY A 146 -9.16 2.64 31.43
CA GLY A 146 -10.02 3.81 31.49
C GLY A 146 -10.28 4.37 30.09
N HIS A 147 -11.42 4.03 29.49
CA HIS A 147 -12.04 4.88 28.49
C HIS A 147 -12.42 6.21 29.16
N THR A 148 -11.87 7.33 28.68
CA THR A 148 -12.32 8.66 29.08
C THR A 148 -13.03 9.33 27.91
N ASN A 149 -14.36 9.35 27.97
CA ASN A 149 -15.20 10.32 27.28
C ASN A 149 -14.98 11.69 27.94
N GLY A 150 -14.48 12.66 27.17
CA GLY A 150 -14.32 14.04 27.60
C GLY A 150 -14.82 15.00 26.51
N THR A 151 -16.04 15.47 26.66
CA THR A 151 -16.62 16.61 25.93
C THR A 151 -16.10 17.91 26.54
N ASN A 152 -15.27 18.64 25.79
CA ASN A 152 -15.30 20.10 25.57
C ASN A 152 -13.90 20.65 25.22
N GLY A 153 -13.80 21.21 24.01
CA GLY A 153 -12.88 22.29 23.68
C GLY A 153 -11.38 21.97 23.71
N HIS A 154 -10.90 21.09 22.83
CA HIS A 154 -9.47 20.96 22.61
C HIS A 154 -9.14 20.92 21.13
N TYR A 155 -8.20 21.78 20.72
CA TYR A 155 -7.41 21.57 19.51
C TYR A 155 -6.90 20.13 19.56
N HIS A 156 -7.52 19.22 18.80
CA HIS A 156 -7.06 17.84 18.73
C HIS A 156 -5.64 17.87 18.16
N LYS A 157 -4.65 17.54 19.00
CA LYS A 157 -3.27 17.27 18.56
C LYS A 157 -3.37 16.29 17.39
N THR A 158 -2.70 16.59 16.28
CA THR A 158 -2.57 15.64 15.16
C THR A 158 -2.07 14.31 15.70
N PRO A 159 -2.65 13.16 15.31
CA PRO A 159 -2.24 11.86 15.86
C PRO A 159 -0.77 11.53 15.63
N TYR A 160 -0.20 12.07 14.55
CA TYR A 160 1.21 11.96 14.21
C TYR A 160 1.91 13.34 14.34
N PRO A 161 3.17 13.41 14.80
CA PRO A 161 4.08 12.31 15.14
C PRO A 161 3.67 11.55 16.42
N TYR A 162 3.91 10.24 16.44
CA TYR A 162 3.71 9.43 17.65
C TYR A 162 4.84 9.63 18.65
N ASP A 163 4.53 9.48 19.94
CA ASP A 163 5.51 9.56 21.04
C ASP A 163 6.32 8.25 21.20
N THR A 164 6.16 7.30 20.28
CA THR A 164 6.90 6.03 20.20
C THR A 164 8.24 6.20 19.48
N ILE A 165 9.09 5.17 19.57
CA ILE A 165 10.42 5.17 18.94
C ILE A 165 10.30 4.54 17.54
N GLY A 166 11.00 5.13 16.56
CA GLY A 166 11.16 4.55 15.23
C GLY A 166 12.30 3.54 15.16
N GLU A 167 12.22 2.61 14.21
CA GLU A 167 13.32 1.68 13.95
C GLU A 167 14.33 2.31 12.96
N PRO A 168 15.64 2.17 13.20
CA PRO A 168 16.65 2.72 12.29
C PRO A 168 16.43 2.26 10.85
N GLY A 169 16.38 3.21 9.90
CA GLY A 169 16.22 2.93 8.48
C GLY A 169 14.82 2.51 8.03
N ASN A 170 13.92 2.13 8.94
CA ASN A 170 12.53 1.77 8.61
C ASN A 170 11.71 3.04 8.30
N PRO A 171 11.21 3.21 7.06
CA PRO A 171 10.44 4.38 6.69
C PRO A 171 8.96 4.25 7.09
N THR A 172 8.54 3.12 7.68
CA THR A 172 7.14 2.83 7.98
C THR A 172 6.81 2.97 9.46
N VAL A 173 5.52 3.12 9.75
CA VAL A 173 4.98 3.05 11.11
C VAL A 173 4.78 1.62 11.61
N VAL A 174 5.26 0.63 10.86
CA VAL A 174 5.10 -0.80 11.15
C VAL A 174 6.46 -1.43 11.44
N PRO A 175 6.62 -2.22 12.51
CA PRO A 175 7.87 -2.89 12.85
C PRO A 175 8.42 -3.79 11.72
N ALA A 176 9.73 -3.79 11.54
CA ALA A 176 10.43 -4.51 10.48
C ALA A 176 10.12 -6.01 10.47
N GLY A 177 10.00 -6.64 11.64
CA GLY A 177 9.66 -8.06 11.72
C GLY A 177 8.17 -8.37 11.58
N ILE A 178 7.30 -7.36 11.57
CA ILE A 178 5.94 -7.52 11.04
C ILE A 178 5.98 -7.52 9.51
N LEU A 179 6.71 -6.59 8.90
CA LEU A 179 6.91 -6.53 7.45
C LEU A 179 7.54 -7.83 6.92
N SER A 180 8.52 -8.41 7.63
CA SER A 180 9.23 -9.62 7.19
C SER A 180 8.34 -10.88 7.07
N GLN A 181 7.11 -10.83 7.59
CA GLN A 181 6.12 -11.90 7.48
C GLN A 181 5.48 -11.97 6.09
N PHE A 182 5.63 -10.93 5.26
CA PHE A 182 5.06 -10.85 3.93
C PHE A 182 6.08 -11.21 2.83
N HIS A 183 5.57 -11.68 1.69
CA HIS A 183 6.27 -11.70 0.40
C HIS A 183 5.87 -10.42 -0.32
N PHE A 184 6.73 -9.39 -0.27
CA PHE A 184 6.48 -8.13 -0.96
C PHE A 184 6.74 -8.23 -2.47
N THR A 185 5.81 -7.71 -3.25
CA THR A 185 5.96 -7.44 -4.68
C THR A 185 5.51 -6.01 -4.95
N PHE A 186 5.91 -5.45 -6.08
CA PHE A 186 5.68 -4.04 -6.39
C PHE A 186 5.00 -3.90 -7.75
N LEU A 187 4.02 -2.99 -7.85
CA LEU A 187 3.40 -2.63 -9.12
C LEU A 187 3.42 -1.11 -9.28
N ILE A 188 4.09 -0.67 -10.33
CA ILE A 188 4.34 0.74 -10.64
C ILE A 188 3.71 1.11 -11.98
N ARG A 189 3.47 2.40 -12.20
CA ARG A 189 2.99 2.95 -13.46
C ARG A 189 3.56 4.34 -13.65
N HIS A 190 3.96 4.67 -14.88
CA HIS A 190 4.55 5.97 -15.15
C HIS A 190 3.67 7.14 -14.65
N PRO A 191 4.25 8.12 -13.91
CA PRO A 191 3.52 9.27 -13.37
C PRO A 191 2.65 10.03 -14.37
N ARG A 192 3.09 10.15 -15.64
CA ARG A 192 2.34 10.81 -16.73
C ARG A 192 0.94 10.24 -16.95
N TYR A 193 0.67 9.02 -16.50
CA TYR A 193 -0.64 8.39 -16.59
C TYR A 193 -1.36 8.35 -15.24
N SER A 194 -0.63 8.02 -14.17
CA SER A 194 -1.20 7.87 -12.83
C SER A 194 -1.67 9.21 -12.26
N ILE A 195 -0.87 10.28 -12.39
CA ILE A 195 -1.15 11.59 -11.82
C ILE A 195 -2.39 12.27 -12.44
N PRO A 196 -2.51 12.44 -13.78
CA PRO A 196 -3.73 13.01 -14.35
C PRO A 196 -4.94 12.10 -14.14
N SER A 197 -4.75 10.78 -14.03
CA SER A 197 -5.83 9.88 -13.64
C SER A 197 -6.27 10.10 -12.20
N TYR A 198 -5.35 10.39 -11.27
CA TYR A 198 -5.69 10.71 -9.89
C TYR A 198 -6.40 12.07 -9.82
N TRP A 199 -5.87 13.10 -10.49
CA TRP A 199 -6.51 14.41 -10.61
C TRP A 199 -7.97 14.31 -11.08
N ARG A 200 -8.24 13.46 -12.08
CA ARG A 200 -9.61 13.23 -12.57
C ARG A 200 -10.56 12.73 -11.47
N CYS A 201 -10.07 11.94 -10.52
CA CYS A 201 -10.85 11.42 -9.40
C CYS A 201 -11.14 12.48 -8.33
N THR A 202 -10.51 13.66 -8.41
CA THR A 202 -10.65 14.72 -7.40
C THR A 202 -11.38 15.97 -7.91
N ILE A 203 -12.07 15.87 -9.05
CA ILE A 203 -12.83 16.97 -9.67
C ILE A 203 -14.22 16.49 -10.12
N PRO A 204 -15.18 17.41 -10.36
CA PRO A 204 -16.51 17.03 -10.83
C PRO A 204 -16.50 16.28 -12.18
N PRO A 205 -17.41 15.30 -12.36
CA PRO A 205 -18.41 14.84 -11.40
C PRO A 205 -17.90 13.75 -10.42
N LEU A 206 -16.66 13.27 -10.58
CA LEU A 206 -16.15 12.12 -9.82
C LEU A 206 -15.90 12.45 -8.34
N ASP A 207 -15.50 13.67 -8.01
CA ASP A 207 -15.26 14.11 -6.63
C ASP A 207 -16.45 13.83 -5.69
N LYS A 208 -17.69 13.95 -6.19
CA LYS A 208 -18.91 13.63 -5.43
C LYS A 208 -19.06 12.15 -5.12
N VAL A 209 -18.53 11.29 -5.99
CA VAL A 209 -18.57 9.83 -5.81
C VAL A 209 -17.40 9.38 -4.95
N THR A 210 -16.20 9.89 -5.22
CA THR A 210 -14.98 9.52 -4.50
C THR A 210 -14.91 10.11 -3.11
N GLY A 211 -15.56 11.25 -2.87
CA GLY A 211 -15.41 12.03 -1.64
C GLY A 211 -14.06 12.77 -1.57
N PHE A 212 -13.32 12.83 -2.67
CA PHE A 212 -12.04 13.54 -2.77
C PHE A 212 -12.26 14.85 -3.51
N TYR A 213 -12.35 15.96 -2.77
CA TYR A 213 -12.63 17.28 -3.35
C TYR A 213 -11.39 18.12 -3.69
N ASN A 214 -10.21 17.54 -3.51
CA ASN A 214 -8.95 18.20 -3.80
C ASN A 214 -7.86 17.19 -4.16
N PHE A 215 -7.05 17.57 -5.14
CA PHE A 215 -5.82 16.86 -5.47
C PHE A 215 -4.76 17.11 -4.39
N ARG A 216 -4.05 16.05 -4.02
CA ARG A 216 -2.97 16.09 -3.04
C ARG A 216 -1.69 15.50 -3.65
N PRO A 217 -0.72 16.34 -4.06
CA PRO A 217 0.56 15.84 -4.59
C PRO A 217 1.29 14.94 -3.60
N ASP A 218 1.14 15.18 -2.29
CA ASP A 218 1.73 14.39 -1.21
C ASP A 218 1.13 12.97 -1.07
N GLU A 219 0.06 12.66 -1.80
CA GLU A 219 -0.50 11.30 -1.88
C GLU A 219 -0.11 10.59 -3.19
N ALA A 220 0.80 11.15 -4.00
CA ALA A 220 1.27 10.53 -5.24
C ALA A 220 1.98 9.18 -5.00
N GLY A 221 2.67 9.02 -3.87
CA GLY A 221 3.09 7.72 -3.33
C GLY A 221 4.36 7.09 -3.92
N TYR A 222 5.08 7.74 -4.84
CA TYR A 222 6.26 7.13 -5.48
C TYR A 222 7.48 7.14 -4.56
N ASP A 223 7.73 8.25 -3.88
CA ASP A 223 8.78 8.36 -2.86
C ASP A 223 8.58 7.32 -1.75
N GLU A 224 7.36 7.25 -1.18
CA GLU A 224 7.03 6.30 -0.14
C GLU A 224 7.26 4.85 -0.59
N LEU A 225 6.87 4.52 -1.83
CA LEU A 225 7.09 3.21 -2.43
C LEU A 225 8.58 2.89 -2.60
N ARG A 226 9.37 3.85 -3.08
CA ARG A 226 10.82 3.69 -3.21
C ARG A 226 11.50 3.51 -1.85
N ARG A 227 11.19 4.35 -0.86
CA ARG A 227 11.80 4.25 0.48
C ARG A 227 11.54 2.88 1.11
N VAL A 228 10.30 2.37 0.99
CA VAL A 228 9.95 1.03 1.50
C VAL A 228 10.65 -0.05 0.70
N PHE A 229 10.71 0.06 -0.62
CA PHE A 229 11.45 -0.88 -1.48
C PHE A 229 12.93 -0.98 -1.07
N ASP A 230 13.62 0.16 -0.94
CA ASP A 230 15.03 0.21 -0.55
C ASP A 230 15.24 -0.37 0.85
N PHE A 231 14.36 -0.06 1.81
CA PHE A 231 14.40 -0.63 3.16
C PHE A 231 14.29 -2.16 3.14
N LEU A 232 13.31 -2.71 2.41
CA LEU A 232 13.09 -4.15 2.33
C LEU A 232 14.26 -4.89 1.68
N ILE A 233 14.95 -4.28 0.71
CA ILE A 233 16.18 -4.83 0.12
C ILE A 233 17.33 -4.78 1.12
N ASN A 234 17.53 -3.64 1.79
CA ASN A 234 18.62 -3.46 2.75
C ASN A 234 18.50 -4.43 3.94
N GLU A 235 17.27 -4.67 4.41
CA GLU A 235 16.96 -5.65 5.45
C GLU A 235 16.91 -7.10 4.94
N LYS A 236 17.19 -7.33 3.65
CA LYS A 236 17.17 -8.65 2.99
C LYS A 236 15.83 -9.37 3.14
N GLN A 237 14.75 -8.60 3.24
CA GLN A 237 13.38 -9.11 3.23
C GLN A 237 12.90 -9.38 1.80
N VAL A 238 13.49 -8.69 0.82
CA VAL A 238 13.29 -8.88 -0.62
C VAL A 238 14.65 -8.94 -1.32
N GLY A 239 14.82 -9.85 -2.28
CA GLY A 239 16.06 -9.99 -3.04
C GLY A 239 17.15 -10.76 -2.30
N PRO A 240 18.42 -10.66 -2.75
CA PRO A 240 18.94 -9.68 -3.71
C PRO A 240 18.70 -10.02 -5.18
N ALA A 241 18.29 -11.24 -5.50
CA ALA A 241 18.15 -11.65 -6.89
C ALA A 241 16.89 -11.05 -7.54
N LEU A 242 17.00 -10.68 -8.82
CA LEU A 242 15.88 -10.17 -9.60
C LEU A 242 14.97 -11.32 -10.04
N ALA A 243 13.67 -11.07 -10.12
CA ALA A 243 12.72 -11.99 -10.73
C ALA A 243 13.20 -12.41 -12.13
N GLY A 244 13.16 -13.72 -12.41
CA GLY A 244 13.69 -14.31 -13.65
C GLY A 244 15.21 -14.47 -13.73
N ASP A 245 16.01 -13.88 -12.82
CA ASP A 245 17.48 -13.96 -12.80
C ASP A 245 18.00 -14.59 -11.49
N HIS A 246 17.53 -15.82 -11.21
CA HIS A 246 17.98 -16.61 -10.07
C HIS A 246 17.89 -18.11 -10.33
N GLY A 247 18.75 -18.87 -9.62
CA GLY A 247 18.58 -20.32 -9.47
C GLY A 247 17.50 -20.66 -8.44
N ASP A 248 17.62 -21.77 -7.72
CA ASP A 248 16.65 -22.08 -6.66
C ASP A 248 16.82 -21.12 -5.46
N LEU A 249 15.78 -20.34 -5.16
CA LEU A 249 15.71 -19.54 -3.93
C LEU A 249 15.57 -20.47 -2.72
N LYS A 250 16.29 -20.15 -1.63
CA LYS A 250 16.18 -20.93 -0.38
C LYS A 250 14.81 -20.73 0.25
N ASN A 251 14.48 -21.62 1.20
CA ASN A 251 13.19 -21.56 1.88
C ASN A 251 13.01 -20.21 2.60
N GLY A 252 11.97 -19.46 2.21
CA GLY A 252 11.65 -18.15 2.77
C GLY A 252 12.30 -16.95 2.07
N GLU A 253 13.27 -17.16 1.17
CA GLU A 253 13.79 -16.12 0.29
C GLU A 253 12.76 -15.76 -0.80
N VAL A 254 12.75 -14.49 -1.21
CA VAL A 254 11.88 -13.97 -2.27
C VAL A 254 12.71 -13.09 -3.20
N SER A 255 12.45 -13.15 -4.50
CA SER A 255 13.11 -12.33 -5.50
C SER A 255 12.60 -10.88 -5.47
N ILE A 256 13.38 -9.96 -6.02
CA ILE A 256 12.91 -8.60 -6.32
C ILE A 256 11.92 -8.71 -7.47
N THR A 257 10.63 -8.58 -7.17
CA THR A 257 9.54 -8.68 -8.13
C THR A 257 8.86 -7.33 -8.29
N VAL A 258 9.15 -6.64 -9.41
CA VAL A 258 8.51 -5.37 -9.78
C VAL A 258 7.79 -5.54 -11.11
N ILE A 259 6.54 -5.09 -11.20
CA ILE A 259 5.76 -5.05 -12.43
C ILE A 259 5.59 -3.59 -12.85
N ASP A 260 5.89 -3.29 -14.11
CA ASP A 260 5.48 -2.04 -14.74
C ASP A 260 4.10 -2.23 -15.40
N ALA A 261 3.18 -1.31 -15.12
CA ALA A 261 1.81 -1.38 -15.62
C ALA A 261 1.71 -1.22 -17.13
N ASP A 262 2.71 -0.60 -17.78
CA ASP A 262 2.73 -0.55 -19.24
C ASP A 262 3.06 -1.92 -19.84
N ASP A 263 4.09 -2.58 -19.31
CA ASP A 263 4.44 -3.96 -19.69
C ASP A 263 3.28 -4.93 -19.40
N LEU A 264 2.61 -4.81 -18.25
CA LEU A 264 1.44 -5.61 -17.88
C LEU A 264 0.30 -5.48 -18.89
N LEU A 265 -0.05 -4.26 -19.29
CA LEU A 265 -1.18 -4.05 -20.19
C LEU A 265 -0.83 -4.35 -21.66
N ASP A 266 0.44 -4.30 -22.03
CA ASP A 266 0.92 -4.68 -23.38
C ASP A 266 1.01 -6.21 -23.53
N ASN A 267 1.41 -6.94 -22.48
CA ASN A 267 1.47 -8.40 -22.45
C ASN A 267 0.95 -8.99 -21.12
N PRO A 268 -0.38 -8.97 -20.88
CA PRO A 268 -0.94 -9.46 -19.61
C PRO A 268 -0.62 -10.93 -19.34
N ALA A 269 -0.75 -11.80 -20.35
CA ALA A 269 -0.52 -13.24 -20.17
C ALA A 269 0.93 -13.52 -19.74
N GLY A 270 1.91 -12.96 -20.44
CA GLY A 270 3.31 -13.16 -20.11
C GLY A 270 3.70 -12.59 -18.74
N ILE A 271 3.24 -11.39 -18.41
CA ILE A 271 3.56 -10.74 -17.13
C ILE A 271 2.88 -11.48 -15.96
N ILE A 272 1.62 -11.88 -16.09
CA ILE A 272 0.93 -12.66 -15.05
C ILE A 272 1.56 -14.04 -14.88
N GLU A 273 1.94 -14.72 -15.97
CA GLU A 273 2.63 -16.00 -15.91
C GLU A 273 3.98 -15.89 -15.18
N ALA A 274 4.79 -14.89 -15.56
CA ALA A 274 6.06 -14.61 -14.89
C ALA A 274 5.86 -14.28 -13.41
N TYR A 275 4.91 -13.41 -13.08
CA TYR A 275 4.59 -13.07 -11.68
C TYR A 275 4.16 -14.30 -10.87
N CYS A 276 3.26 -15.12 -11.42
CA CYS A 276 2.80 -16.36 -10.79
C CYS A 276 3.97 -17.29 -10.46
N LYS A 277 4.94 -17.41 -11.38
CA LYS A 277 6.18 -18.16 -11.16
C LYS A 277 7.04 -17.57 -10.02
N GLU A 278 7.12 -16.26 -9.86
CA GLU A 278 7.91 -15.65 -8.78
C GLU A 278 7.25 -15.82 -7.41
N VAL A 279 5.93 -15.68 -7.36
CA VAL A 279 5.20 -15.77 -6.09
C VAL A 279 4.79 -17.18 -5.72
N GLY A 280 4.92 -18.17 -6.60
CA GLY A 280 4.49 -19.55 -6.33
C GLY A 280 2.98 -19.75 -6.41
N ILE A 281 2.34 -19.11 -7.38
CA ILE A 281 0.95 -19.36 -7.78
C ILE A 281 0.99 -20.13 -9.11
N GLU A 282 0.16 -21.15 -9.25
CA GLU A 282 0.01 -21.84 -10.53
C GLU A 282 -0.62 -20.89 -11.56
N TYR A 283 0.01 -20.65 -12.71
CA TYR A 283 -0.60 -19.84 -13.74
C TYR A 283 -1.68 -20.61 -14.50
N SER A 284 -2.80 -19.95 -14.80
CA SER A 284 -3.78 -20.42 -15.77
C SER A 284 -4.26 -19.25 -16.62
N PRO A 285 -4.34 -19.37 -17.96
CA PRO A 285 -4.89 -18.32 -18.82
C PRO A 285 -6.32 -17.89 -18.44
N LYS A 286 -7.09 -18.79 -17.80
CA LYS A 286 -8.44 -18.51 -17.30
C LYS A 286 -8.45 -17.43 -16.20
N MET A 287 -7.32 -17.18 -15.54
CA MET A 287 -7.21 -16.12 -14.52
C MET A 287 -7.41 -14.73 -15.11
N LEU A 288 -7.21 -14.55 -16.42
CA LEU A 288 -7.39 -13.28 -17.12
C LEU A 288 -8.86 -12.99 -17.47
N ILE A 289 -9.80 -13.88 -17.14
CA ILE A 289 -11.21 -13.79 -17.54
C ILE A 289 -12.10 -13.95 -16.31
N TRP A 290 -13.07 -13.05 -16.16
CA TRP A 290 -14.01 -13.00 -15.04
C TRP A 290 -15.40 -12.52 -15.48
N ASP A 291 -15.82 -12.95 -16.67
CA ASP A 291 -17.10 -12.59 -17.30
C ASP A 291 -18.27 -13.39 -16.72
N THR A 292 -18.47 -13.31 -15.41
CA THR A 292 -19.60 -13.96 -14.72
C THR A 292 -20.19 -13.02 -13.69
N GLU A 293 -21.51 -13.13 -13.47
CA GLU A 293 -22.22 -12.33 -12.48
C GLU A 293 -21.64 -12.53 -11.07
N GLU A 294 -21.27 -13.77 -10.71
CA GLU A 294 -20.62 -14.08 -9.44
C GLU A 294 -19.25 -13.38 -9.31
N ALA A 295 -18.51 -13.26 -10.41
CA ALA A 295 -17.23 -12.56 -10.42
C ALA A 295 -17.39 -11.04 -10.27
N HIS A 296 -18.42 -10.46 -10.88
CA HIS A 296 -18.74 -9.04 -10.74
C HIS A 296 -19.28 -8.69 -9.36
N ASN A 297 -20.22 -9.48 -8.83
CA ASN A 297 -20.81 -9.25 -7.51
C ASN A 297 -19.75 -9.31 -6.40
N PHE A 298 -18.83 -10.27 -6.49
CA PHE A 298 -17.71 -10.37 -5.56
C PHE A 298 -16.78 -9.15 -5.65
N ALA A 299 -16.44 -8.68 -6.86
CA ALA A 299 -15.59 -7.49 -7.00
C ALA A 299 -16.26 -6.20 -6.53
N LYS A 300 -17.56 -6.03 -6.80
CA LYS A 300 -18.34 -4.90 -6.26
C LYS A 300 -18.26 -4.86 -4.73
N ALA A 301 -18.48 -5.99 -4.06
CA ALA A 301 -18.39 -6.08 -2.61
C ALA A 301 -16.96 -5.84 -2.09
N ALA A 302 -15.93 -6.40 -2.76
CA ALA A 302 -14.55 -6.25 -2.34
C ALA A 302 -14.01 -4.80 -2.48
N PHE A 303 -14.50 -4.05 -3.47
CA PHE A 303 -14.02 -2.71 -3.81
C PHE A 303 -14.94 -1.56 -3.36
N GLU A 304 -16.05 -1.88 -2.69
CA GLU A 304 -17.08 -0.93 -2.24
C GLU A 304 -16.52 0.25 -1.42
N LYS A 305 -15.43 0.00 -0.68
CA LYS A 305 -14.78 0.99 0.20
C LYS A 305 -14.39 2.29 -0.52
N TRP A 306 -13.97 2.20 -1.78
CA TRP A 306 -13.43 3.32 -2.55
C TRP A 306 -14.29 3.56 -3.81
N PRO A 307 -15.52 4.08 -3.64
CA PRO A 307 -16.42 4.30 -4.77
C PRO A 307 -15.83 5.29 -5.79
N GLY A 308 -16.03 5.03 -7.08
CA GLY A 308 -15.53 5.89 -8.17
C GLY A 308 -14.04 5.73 -8.49
N PHE A 309 -13.27 4.97 -7.69
CA PHE A 309 -11.87 4.66 -8.00
C PHE A 309 -11.72 3.39 -8.85
N HIS A 310 -12.66 2.45 -8.77
CA HIS A 310 -12.48 1.08 -9.26
C HIS A 310 -13.44 0.66 -10.37
N ASP A 311 -14.35 1.53 -10.77
CA ASP A 311 -15.46 1.24 -11.69
C ASP A 311 -14.98 0.56 -12.98
N ASP A 312 -13.94 1.09 -13.63
CA ASP A 312 -13.36 0.50 -14.85
C ASP A 312 -12.97 -0.98 -14.68
N ALA A 313 -12.41 -1.35 -13.51
CA ALA A 313 -11.99 -2.72 -13.22
C ALA A 313 -13.16 -3.61 -12.75
N ILE A 314 -14.12 -3.03 -12.03
CA ILE A 314 -15.36 -3.69 -11.59
C ILE A 314 -16.18 -4.10 -12.81
N GLU A 315 -16.33 -3.20 -13.78
CA GLU A 315 -17.15 -3.38 -14.99
C GLU A 315 -16.46 -4.22 -16.06
N SER A 316 -15.13 -4.33 -16.00
CA SER A 316 -14.37 -5.20 -16.91
C SER A 316 -14.76 -6.67 -16.77
N THR A 317 -14.57 -7.43 -17.84
CA THR A 317 -14.81 -8.88 -17.92
C THR A 317 -13.53 -9.69 -18.07
N SER A 318 -12.40 -9.02 -18.34
CA SER A 318 -11.10 -9.65 -18.53
C SER A 318 -9.96 -8.62 -18.47
N LEU A 319 -8.71 -9.12 -18.38
CA LEU A 319 -7.50 -8.36 -18.65
C LEU A 319 -6.88 -8.83 -19.97
N THR A 320 -7.15 -8.07 -21.03
CA THR A 320 -6.62 -8.33 -22.37
C THR A 320 -5.52 -7.35 -22.74
N PRO A 321 -4.62 -7.73 -23.68
CA PRO A 321 -3.68 -6.77 -24.26
C PRO A 321 -4.43 -5.56 -24.79
N ARG A 322 -3.89 -4.37 -24.55
CA ARG A 322 -4.45 -3.14 -25.12
C ARG A 322 -4.43 -3.19 -26.65
N ASP A 323 -5.53 -2.80 -27.29
CA ASP A 323 -5.63 -2.77 -28.76
C ASP A 323 -4.56 -1.86 -29.38
N GLU A 324 -4.21 -2.09 -30.66
CA GLU A 324 -3.27 -1.23 -31.41
C GLU A 324 -3.65 0.26 -31.38
N ALA A 325 -4.94 0.58 -31.32
CA ALA A 325 -5.43 1.96 -31.18
C ALA A 325 -5.15 2.55 -29.78
N HIS A 326 -5.08 1.70 -28.76
CA HIS A 326 -4.83 2.04 -27.36
C HIS A 326 -3.37 1.82 -26.93
N LYS A 327 -2.53 1.21 -27.77
CA LYS A 327 -1.09 1.17 -27.58
C LYS A 327 -0.55 2.60 -27.51
N LYS A 328 0.15 2.88 -26.42
CA LYS A 328 0.59 4.23 -26.10
C LYS A 328 1.66 4.67 -27.07
N LYS A 329 1.27 5.52 -28.02
CA LYS A 329 2.24 6.30 -28.80
C LYS A 329 3.01 7.22 -27.84
N GLN A 330 4.32 7.34 -28.05
CA GLN A 330 5.14 8.28 -27.31
C GLN A 330 4.60 9.69 -27.55
N LYS A 331 3.96 10.28 -26.54
CA LYS A 331 3.52 11.68 -26.58
C LYS A 331 4.68 12.55 -26.12
N THR A 332 4.89 13.67 -26.80
CA THR A 332 5.81 14.70 -26.30
C THR A 332 5.19 15.36 -25.08
N GLU A 333 6.03 15.91 -24.22
CA GLU A 333 5.58 16.65 -23.05
C GLU A 333 4.65 17.81 -23.44
N GLU A 334 4.94 18.51 -24.55
CA GLU A 334 4.09 19.61 -25.04
C GLU A 334 2.69 19.13 -25.41
N SER A 335 2.59 17.98 -26.09
CA SER A 335 1.31 17.39 -26.47
C SER A 335 0.51 16.92 -25.25
N GLU A 336 1.18 16.33 -24.25
CA GLU A 336 0.55 15.96 -22.98
C GLU A 336 0.02 17.20 -22.24
N ASN A 337 0.85 18.24 -22.10
CA ASN A 337 0.51 19.48 -21.42
C ASN A 337 -0.67 20.17 -22.11
N GLN A 338 -0.68 20.22 -23.45
CA GLN A 338 -1.79 20.79 -24.21
C GLN A 338 -3.10 20.03 -23.95
N GLY A 339 -3.07 18.70 -24.00
CA GLY A 339 -4.26 17.89 -23.70
C GLY A 339 -4.77 18.06 -22.26
N TRP A 340 -3.88 18.25 -21.29
CA TRP A 340 -4.28 18.54 -19.91
C TRP A 340 -4.83 19.95 -19.73
N ARG A 341 -4.29 20.97 -20.42
CA ARG A 341 -4.85 22.33 -20.42
C ARG A 341 -6.26 22.36 -20.98
N GLU A 342 -6.47 21.71 -22.12
CA GLU A 342 -7.78 21.63 -22.76
C GLU A 342 -8.81 20.92 -21.87
N LYS A 343 -8.37 19.89 -21.12
CA LYS A 343 -9.27 19.07 -20.31
C LYS A 343 -9.52 19.63 -18.90
N TYR A 344 -8.51 20.22 -18.28
CA TYR A 344 -8.52 20.56 -16.86
C TYR A 344 -8.25 22.06 -16.57
N GLY A 345 -7.87 22.84 -17.58
CA GLY A 345 -7.44 24.23 -17.44
C GLY A 345 -5.94 24.39 -17.15
N ASP A 346 -5.44 25.61 -17.27
CA ASP A 346 -4.01 25.92 -17.20
C ASP A 346 -3.38 25.61 -15.83
N GLU A 347 -4.04 26.01 -14.76
CA GLU A 347 -3.52 25.81 -13.40
C GLU A 347 -3.44 24.31 -13.05
N ALA A 348 -4.47 23.55 -13.40
CA ALA A 348 -4.49 22.11 -13.22
C ALA A 348 -3.38 21.42 -14.02
N ALA A 349 -3.21 21.79 -15.29
CA ALA A 349 -2.15 21.23 -16.14
C ALA A 349 -0.75 21.50 -15.57
N LYS A 350 -0.53 22.69 -15.00
CA LYS A 350 0.73 23.05 -14.33
C LYS A 350 0.97 22.17 -13.10
N ILE A 351 0.01 22.04 -12.19
CA ILE A 351 0.14 21.22 -10.98
C ILE A 351 0.35 19.74 -11.34
N ILE A 352 -0.37 19.23 -12.34
CA ILE A 352 -0.20 17.87 -12.86
C ILE A 352 1.24 17.69 -13.37
N ARG A 353 1.76 18.61 -14.18
CA ARG A 353 3.14 18.52 -14.71
C ARG A 353 4.18 18.57 -13.61
N GLU A 354 4.05 19.49 -12.65
CA GLU A 354 4.96 19.59 -11.51
C GLU A 354 4.98 18.28 -10.71
N THR A 355 3.80 17.71 -10.44
CA THR A 355 3.68 16.45 -9.70
C THR A 355 4.21 15.26 -10.52
N VAL A 356 3.97 15.21 -11.83
CA VAL A 356 4.55 14.20 -12.72
C VAL A 356 6.07 14.25 -12.62
N ASN A 357 6.67 15.43 -12.83
CA ASN A 357 8.12 15.60 -12.85
C ASN A 357 8.76 15.25 -11.50
N ALA A 358 8.12 15.60 -10.39
CA ALA A 358 8.58 15.27 -9.04
C ALA A 358 8.70 13.75 -8.80
N ASN A 359 7.90 12.93 -9.49
CA ASN A 359 7.82 11.48 -9.25
C ASN A 359 8.52 10.63 -10.34
N ILE A 360 9.08 11.25 -11.40
CA ILE A 360 9.73 10.50 -12.50
C ILE A 360 10.96 9.74 -12.01
N ALA A 361 11.79 10.36 -11.17
CA ALA A 361 13.05 9.76 -10.75
C ALA A 361 12.82 8.46 -9.94
N ASP A 362 11.83 8.45 -9.07
CA ASP A 362 11.48 7.26 -8.28
C ASP A 362 10.85 6.16 -9.13
N TYR A 363 10.00 6.55 -10.10
CA TYR A 363 9.46 5.62 -11.08
C TYR A 363 10.56 4.94 -11.91
N GLU A 364 11.48 5.71 -12.52
CA GLU A 364 12.54 5.14 -13.36
C GLU A 364 13.52 4.28 -12.56
N TYR A 365 13.77 4.65 -11.30
CA TYR A 365 14.54 3.82 -10.39
C TYR A 365 13.87 2.46 -10.18
N LEU A 366 12.60 2.43 -9.77
CA LEU A 366 11.87 1.18 -9.54
C LEU A 366 11.71 0.37 -10.84
N LYS A 367 11.50 1.04 -11.98
CA LYS A 367 11.38 0.41 -13.30
C LYS A 367 12.63 -0.35 -13.72
N SER A 368 13.81 0.05 -13.24
CA SER A 368 15.06 -0.68 -13.51
C SER A 368 15.04 -2.11 -12.95
N PHE A 369 14.16 -2.41 -11.99
CA PHE A 369 13.95 -3.74 -11.41
C PHE A 369 12.75 -4.49 -12.00
N ALA A 370 12.03 -3.89 -12.97
CA ALA A 370 10.82 -4.49 -13.52
C ALA A 370 11.12 -5.79 -14.28
N ILE A 371 10.27 -6.81 -14.06
CA ILE A 371 10.33 -8.11 -14.74
C ILE A 371 10.39 -7.90 -16.25
N LYS A 372 11.23 -8.68 -16.92
CA LYS A 372 11.33 -8.71 -18.39
C LYS A 372 10.76 -10.03 -18.90
N VAL A 373 9.80 -9.95 -19.82
CA VAL A 373 9.12 -11.10 -20.43
C VAL A 373 9.28 -11.06 -21.94
#